data_AF-A0A496RVC4-F1
#
_entry.id   AF-A0A496RVC4-F1
#
_cell.length_a   1.000
_cell.length_b   1.000
_cell.length_c   1.000
_cell.angle_alpha   90.00
_cell.angle_beta   90.00
_cell.angle_gamma   90.00
#
_symmetry.space_group_name_H-M   'P 1'
#
loop_
_entity.id
_entity.type
_entity.pdbx_description
1 polymer ?
#
loop_
_entity_poly.entity_id
_entity_poly.type
_entity_poly.pdbx_seq_one_letter_code
_entity_poly.pdbx_strand_id
1 'polypeptide(L)'
;MRVTVAENWWQVRGAERYLIESIAYFNEARVYSRDGDETSSHEAIFKGLDVLRTGMDINPLLLEPDHLLRSVELLLGSPGNRLAVYGTLRPGESNHRVIAGIKGEWISGFVRGRMEEYYGFPFFVPDARSGTVPVEVLTSSELCNSWAAIDRFEGRWYDRSLIPILDSNGEVLAIANIYCKSRSPKIRLCESMDKLASTPDQDTSGFR
;
A
#
# COMPACT_ATOMS: atom_id res chain seq x y z
N MET A 1 14.38 -1.32 29.39
CA MET A 1 13.23 -0.42 29.64
C MET A 1 12.36 -0.49 28.39
N ARG A 2 11.15 -1.06 28.47
CA ARG A 2 10.25 -1.17 27.31
C ARG A 2 9.68 0.21 27.01
N VAL A 3 10.00 0.77 25.85
CA VAL A 3 9.36 1.99 25.35
C VAL A 3 8.09 1.56 24.62
N THR A 4 6.93 1.76 25.27
CA THR A 4 5.63 1.39 24.70
C THR A 4 5.04 2.61 23.99
N VAL A 5 5.13 2.61 22.66
CA VAL A 5 4.10 3.28 21.85
C VAL A 5 2.81 2.51 22.17
N ALA A 6 1.76 3.18 22.64
CA ALA A 6 0.49 2.50 22.89
C ALA A 6 0.08 1.76 21.60
N GLU A 7 -0.23 0.47 21.70
CA GLU A 7 -0.42 -0.43 20.54
C GLU A 7 -1.51 0.02 19.54
N ASN A 8 -2.24 1.11 19.84
CA ASN A 8 -3.28 1.69 18.99
C ASN A 8 -3.36 3.23 19.08
N TRP A 9 -2.24 3.94 19.25
CA TRP A 9 -2.25 5.41 19.42
C TRP A 9 -2.91 6.18 18.26
N TRP A 10 -2.93 5.60 17.05
CA TRP A 10 -3.62 6.17 15.89
C TRP A 10 -5.15 6.23 16.06
N GLN A 11 -5.71 5.55 17.07
CA GLN A 11 -7.13 5.65 17.47
C GLN A 11 -7.42 6.85 18.38
N VAL A 12 -6.41 7.64 18.77
CA VAL A 12 -6.63 8.88 19.52
C VAL A 12 -7.34 9.91 18.63
N ARG A 13 -8.46 10.45 19.10
CA ARG A 13 -9.23 11.47 18.36
C ARG A 13 -8.34 12.64 17.96
N GLY A 14 -8.35 12.96 16.67
CA GLY A 14 -7.56 14.04 16.09
C GLY A 14 -6.14 13.64 15.65
N ALA A 15 -5.66 12.43 15.95
CA ALA A 15 -4.39 11.91 15.45
C ALA A 15 -4.44 11.61 13.94
N GLU A 16 -5.63 11.34 13.39
CA GLU A 16 -5.86 10.96 11.99
C GLU A 16 -5.19 11.93 11.00
N ARG A 17 -5.32 13.24 11.22
CA ARG A 17 -4.73 14.24 10.31
C ARG A 17 -3.20 14.13 10.24
N TYR A 18 -2.53 13.92 11.38
CA TYR A 18 -1.08 13.80 11.47
C TYR A 18 -0.61 12.49 10.86
N LEU A 19 -1.39 11.42 11.06
CA LEU A 19 -1.13 10.13 10.45
C LEU A 19 -1.22 10.20 8.91
N ILE A 20 -2.31 10.77 8.37
CA ILE A 20 -2.49 10.94 6.92
C ILE A 20 -1.35 11.78 6.32
N GLU A 21 -1.03 12.90 6.95
CA GLU A 21 0.03 13.80 6.47
C GLU A 21 1.41 13.14 6.53
N SER A 22 1.73 12.41 7.61
CA SER A 22 2.99 11.67 7.70
C SER A 22 3.11 10.55 6.67
N ILE A 23 2.01 9.83 6.39
CA ILE A 23 1.96 8.77 5.37
C ILE A 23 2.24 9.35 3.98
N ALA A 24 1.77 10.57 3.68
CA ALA A 24 2.09 11.23 2.43
C ALA A 24 3.61 11.40 2.26
N TYR A 25 4.29 11.88 3.30
CA TYR A 25 5.75 12.01 3.31
C TYR A 25 6.48 10.67 3.20
N PHE A 26 6.03 9.62 3.88
CA PHE A 26 6.65 8.29 3.76
C PHE A 26 6.46 7.69 2.36
N ASN A 27 5.33 7.96 1.71
CA ASN A 27 5.11 7.58 0.32
C ASN A 27 5.99 8.38 -0.64
N GLU A 28 6.20 9.68 -0.40
CA GLU A 28 7.17 10.48 -1.16
C GLU A 28 8.60 9.96 -1.01
N ALA A 29 9.02 9.60 0.21
CA ALA A 29 10.32 9.00 0.46
C ALA A 29 10.56 7.73 -0.38
N ARG A 30 9.54 6.86 -0.49
CA ARG A 30 9.60 5.66 -1.34
C ARG A 30 9.76 6.01 -2.82
N VAL A 31 9.13 7.08 -3.29
CA VAL A 31 9.29 7.57 -4.67
C VAL A 31 10.72 8.06 -4.89
N TYR A 32 11.25 8.89 -3.99
CA TYR A 32 12.62 9.41 -4.08
C TYR A 32 13.66 8.29 -4.06
N SER A 33 13.57 7.34 -3.13
CA SER A 33 14.50 6.20 -3.06
C SER A 33 14.46 5.35 -4.33
N ARG A 34 13.26 5.11 -4.90
CA ARG A 34 13.12 4.41 -6.18
C ARG A 34 13.80 5.14 -7.34
N ASP A 35 13.80 6.46 -7.31
CA ASP A 35 14.41 7.31 -8.34
C ASP A 35 15.91 7.57 -8.06
N GLY A 36 16.46 7.01 -6.97
CA GLY A 36 17.87 7.10 -6.59
C GLY A 36 18.24 8.39 -5.84
N ASP A 37 17.25 9.18 -5.41
CA ASP A 37 17.44 10.41 -4.65
C ASP A 37 17.34 10.15 -3.13
N GLU A 38 18.42 9.61 -2.56
CA GLU A 38 18.47 9.27 -1.13
C GLU A 38 18.41 10.50 -0.22
N THR A 39 18.84 11.69 -0.69
CA THR A 39 18.77 12.93 0.10
C THR A 39 17.33 13.35 0.30
N SER A 40 16.55 13.46 -0.80
CA SER A 40 15.13 13.81 -0.72
C SER A 40 14.32 12.73 0.00
N SER A 41 14.70 11.45 -0.17
CA SER A 41 14.12 10.33 0.57
C SER A 41 14.25 10.51 2.08
N HIS A 42 15.47 10.75 2.57
CA HIS A 42 15.71 11.00 3.99
C HIS A 42 14.97 12.24 4.50
N GLU A 43 14.99 13.35 3.76
CA GLU A 43 14.30 14.58 4.15
C GLU A 43 12.78 14.36 4.30
N ALA A 44 12.17 13.61 3.37
CA ALA A 44 10.77 13.25 3.45
C ALA A 44 10.46 12.37 4.67
N ILE A 45 11.30 11.37 4.98
CA ILE A 45 11.15 10.57 6.21
C ILE A 45 11.17 11.46 7.45
N PHE A 46 12.12 12.39 7.55
CA PHE A 46 12.20 13.32 8.69
C PHE A 46 10.97 14.20 8.81
N LYS A 47 10.47 14.77 7.71
CA LYS A 47 9.22 15.55 7.70
C LYS A 47 8.03 14.73 8.20
N GLY A 48 7.87 13.49 7.71
CA GLY A 48 6.81 12.61 8.15
C GLY A 48 6.88 12.29 9.64
N LEU A 49 8.08 12.05 10.17
CA LEU A 49 8.29 11.83 11.60
C LEU A 49 8.02 13.10 12.43
N ASP A 50 8.37 14.29 11.94
CA ASP A 50 8.13 15.55 12.64
C ASP A 50 6.63 15.88 12.73
N VAL A 51 5.87 15.62 11.66
CA VAL A 51 4.40 15.71 11.68
C VAL A 51 3.82 14.74 12.70
N LEU A 52 4.30 13.49 12.72
CA LEU A 52 3.90 12.52 13.73
C LEU A 52 4.18 12.99 15.16
N ARG A 53 5.35 13.57 15.42
CA ARG A 53 5.72 14.16 16.72
C ARG A 53 4.85 15.35 17.11
N THR A 54 4.36 16.12 16.16
CA THR A 54 3.45 17.23 16.45
C THR A 54 2.09 16.71 16.92
N GLY A 55 1.65 15.57 16.38
CA GLY A 55 0.41 14.91 16.75
C GLY A 55 0.50 13.94 17.93
N MET A 56 1.71 13.59 18.37
CA MET A 56 1.96 12.59 19.39
C MET A 56 2.98 13.07 20.43
N ASP A 57 2.73 12.79 21.71
CA ASP A 57 3.74 12.90 22.77
C ASP A 57 4.75 11.71 22.69
N ILE A 58 5.46 11.59 21.56
CA ILE A 58 6.44 10.50 21.32
C ILE A 58 7.73 10.82 22.08
N ASN A 59 8.23 9.83 22.82
CA ASN A 59 9.57 9.89 23.38
C ASN A 59 10.61 10.08 22.25
N PRO A 60 11.43 11.15 22.26
CA PRO A 60 12.44 11.42 21.22
C PRO A 60 13.41 10.25 20.98
N LEU A 61 13.66 9.40 21.99
CA LEU A 61 14.54 8.23 21.89
C LEU A 61 14.02 7.11 20.97
N LEU A 62 12.76 7.17 20.53
CA LEU A 62 12.23 6.27 19.50
C LEU A 62 12.70 6.62 18.09
N LEU A 63 13.34 7.78 17.88
CA LEU A 63 13.59 8.36 16.55
C LEU A 63 15.08 8.59 16.28
N GLU A 64 15.94 7.70 16.76
CA GLU A 64 17.37 7.75 16.44
C GLU A 64 17.59 7.66 14.92
N PRO A 65 18.42 8.53 14.31
CA PRO A 65 18.64 8.60 12.85
C PRO A 65 19.04 7.26 12.22
N ASP A 66 19.80 6.44 12.94
CA ASP A 66 20.26 5.13 12.45
C ASP A 66 19.13 4.10 12.38
N HIS A 67 17.99 4.36 13.03
CA HIS A 67 16.87 3.43 13.16
C HIS A 67 15.56 3.96 12.56
N LEU A 68 15.57 5.04 11.78
CA LEU A 68 14.37 5.72 11.29
C LEU A 68 13.33 4.78 10.65
N LEU A 69 13.78 3.87 9.78
CA LEU A 69 12.88 2.90 9.14
C LEU A 69 12.21 1.97 10.15
N ARG A 70 12.97 1.52 11.16
CA ARG A 70 12.44 0.71 12.25
C ARG A 70 11.45 1.49 13.10
N SER A 71 11.71 2.77 13.33
CA SER A 71 10.80 3.66 14.05
C SER A 71 9.49 3.85 13.30
N VAL A 72 9.55 4.06 11.98
CA VAL A 72 8.35 4.14 11.13
C VAL A 72 7.57 2.82 11.18
N GLU A 73 8.24 1.67 11.05
CA GLU A 73 7.58 0.37 11.16
C GLU A 73 6.89 0.21 12.52
N LEU A 74 7.53 0.57 13.64
CA LEU A 74 6.92 0.47 14.96
C LEU A 74 5.75 1.45 15.14
N LEU A 75 5.91 2.71 14.75
CA LEU A 75 4.90 3.76 14.91
C LEU A 75 3.64 3.46 14.10
N LEU A 76 3.78 2.90 12.91
CA LEU A 76 2.66 2.54 12.04
C LEU A 76 2.11 1.12 12.29
N GLY A 77 2.58 0.45 13.36
CA GLY A 77 2.10 -0.85 13.79
C GLY A 77 2.57 -2.03 12.93
N SER A 78 3.75 -1.95 12.31
CA SER A 78 4.35 -2.90 11.36
C SER A 78 3.57 -3.05 10.05
N PRO A 79 3.38 -1.95 9.28
CA PRO A 79 2.68 -1.98 8.00
C PRO A 79 3.37 -2.90 6.98
N GLY A 80 4.68 -3.18 7.13
CA GLY A 80 5.40 -4.17 6.31
C GLY A 80 4.81 -5.58 6.35
N ASN A 81 3.95 -5.87 7.33
CA ASN A 81 3.22 -7.14 7.49
C ASN A 81 1.76 -7.05 7.05
N ARG A 82 1.34 -5.98 6.36
CA ARG A 82 -0.05 -5.78 5.93
C ARG A 82 -0.17 -5.39 4.47
N LEU A 83 -1.03 -6.10 3.75
CA LEU A 83 -1.39 -5.86 2.35
C LEU A 83 -2.89 -5.69 2.20
N ALA A 84 -3.33 -4.51 1.77
CA ALA A 84 -4.70 -4.25 1.37
C ALA A 84 -4.89 -4.52 -0.13
N VAL A 85 -5.94 -5.27 -0.46
CA VAL A 85 -6.31 -5.65 -1.83
C VAL A 85 -7.76 -5.23 -2.10
N TYR A 86 -7.99 -4.62 -3.27
CA TYR A 86 -9.31 -4.15 -3.72
C TYR A 86 -9.76 -4.80 -5.03
N GLY A 87 -8.85 -5.52 -5.72
CA GLY A 87 -9.07 -6.08 -7.04
C GLY A 87 -8.71 -7.55 -7.12
N THR A 88 -8.06 -7.95 -8.21
CA THR A 88 -7.88 -9.37 -8.60
C THR A 88 -7.03 -10.23 -7.66
N LEU A 89 -6.40 -9.66 -6.64
CA LEU A 89 -5.65 -10.39 -5.61
C LEU A 89 -6.51 -10.87 -4.43
N ARG A 90 -7.75 -10.41 -4.31
CA ARG A 90 -8.66 -10.80 -3.22
C ARG A 90 -8.92 -12.32 -3.20
N PRO A 91 -9.22 -12.92 -2.04
CA PRO A 91 -9.65 -14.31 -1.98
C PRO A 91 -10.78 -14.61 -2.97
N GLY A 92 -10.60 -15.65 -3.79
CA GLY A 92 -11.58 -16.04 -4.82
C GLY A 92 -11.43 -15.35 -6.18
N GLU A 93 -10.53 -14.37 -6.31
CA GLU A 93 -10.29 -13.66 -7.57
C GLU A 93 -9.18 -14.29 -8.43
N SER A 94 -9.14 -13.92 -9.71
CA SER A 94 -8.32 -14.54 -10.77
C SER A 94 -6.81 -14.57 -10.49
N ASN A 95 -6.28 -13.60 -9.74
CA ASN A 95 -4.86 -13.48 -9.43
C ASN A 95 -4.53 -13.80 -7.96
N HIS A 96 -5.49 -14.28 -7.16
CA HIS A 96 -5.26 -14.61 -5.75
C HIS A 96 -4.06 -15.55 -5.54
N ARG A 97 -3.78 -16.44 -6.51
CA ARG A 97 -2.61 -17.33 -6.54
C ARG A 97 -1.26 -16.65 -6.29
N VAL A 98 -1.13 -15.35 -6.58
CA VAL A 98 0.09 -14.56 -6.33
C VAL A 98 0.40 -14.45 -4.84
N ILE A 99 -0.63 -14.40 -4.00
CA ILE A 99 -0.51 -14.27 -2.54
C ILE A 99 -1.10 -15.45 -1.76
N ALA A 100 -1.71 -16.43 -2.43
CA ALA A 100 -2.36 -17.58 -1.80
C ALA A 100 -1.42 -18.45 -0.95
N GLY A 101 -0.12 -18.42 -1.22
CA GLY A 101 0.89 -19.13 -0.42
C GLY A 101 1.24 -18.45 0.90
N ILE A 102 0.83 -17.19 1.08
CA ILE A 102 1.15 -16.36 2.25
C ILE A 102 0.07 -16.61 3.31
N LYS A 103 0.46 -17.22 4.43
CA LYS A 103 -0.49 -17.49 5.53
C LYS A 103 -0.72 -16.24 6.35
N GLY A 104 -1.96 -15.97 6.75
CA GLY A 104 -2.27 -14.83 7.59
C GLY A 104 -3.75 -14.66 7.84
N GLU A 105 -4.06 -13.61 8.58
CA GLU A 105 -5.42 -13.22 8.93
C GLU A 105 -5.96 -12.20 7.93
N TRP A 106 -7.25 -12.27 7.65
CA TRP A 106 -7.95 -11.37 6.74
C TRP A 106 -8.98 -10.54 7.49
N ILE A 107 -8.98 -9.23 7.26
CA ILE A 107 -10.03 -8.34 7.73
C ILE A 107 -10.60 -7.51 6.58
N SER A 108 -11.87 -7.16 6.65
CA SER A 108 -12.47 -6.19 5.74
C SER A 108 -12.28 -4.76 6.26
N GLY A 109 -12.15 -3.81 5.35
CA GLY A 109 -12.07 -2.40 5.68
C GLY A 109 -12.32 -1.51 4.47
N PHE A 110 -12.02 -0.23 4.62
CA PHE A 110 -12.22 0.78 3.59
C PHE A 110 -10.99 1.66 3.42
N VAL A 111 -10.76 2.17 2.22
CA VAL A 111 -9.74 3.18 1.94
C VAL A 111 -10.39 4.40 1.28
N ARG A 112 -9.88 5.60 1.54
CA ARG A 112 -10.37 6.82 0.88
C ARG A 112 -9.74 7.00 -0.49
N GLY A 113 -10.58 7.12 -1.51
CA GLY A 113 -10.13 7.32 -2.88
C GLY A 113 -11.20 6.95 -3.88
N ARG A 114 -10.77 6.68 -5.11
CA ARG A 114 -11.67 6.29 -6.18
C ARG A 114 -11.06 5.15 -7.00
N MET A 115 -11.94 4.39 -7.62
CA MET A 115 -11.57 3.41 -8.63
C MET A 115 -11.62 4.06 -10.01
N GLU A 116 -10.56 3.87 -10.77
CA GLU A 116 -10.51 4.14 -12.20
C GLU A 116 -10.35 2.81 -12.94
N GLU A 117 -10.74 2.76 -14.20
CA GLU A 117 -10.53 1.58 -15.05
C GLU A 117 -9.74 1.99 -16.29
N TYR A 118 -8.66 1.27 -16.57
CA TYR A 118 -7.90 1.42 -17.81
C TYR A 118 -7.61 0.05 -18.39
N TYR A 119 -7.91 -0.13 -19.67
CA TYR A 119 -7.70 -1.41 -20.38
C TYR A 119 -8.38 -2.62 -19.70
N GLY A 120 -9.52 -2.40 -19.04
CA GLY A 120 -10.24 -3.46 -18.30
C GLY A 120 -9.62 -3.83 -16.94
N PHE A 121 -8.61 -3.09 -16.47
CA PHE A 121 -7.98 -3.30 -15.18
C PHE A 121 -8.36 -2.21 -14.17
N PRO A 122 -8.69 -2.59 -12.91
CA PRO A 122 -9.03 -1.64 -11.87
C PRO A 122 -7.79 -0.95 -11.30
N PHE A 123 -7.85 0.37 -11.17
CA PHE A 123 -6.81 1.21 -10.59
C PHE A 123 -7.35 1.99 -9.41
N PHE A 124 -6.75 1.78 -8.23
CA PHE A 124 -7.06 2.62 -7.09
C PHE A 124 -6.25 3.91 -7.14
N VAL A 125 -6.92 5.05 -6.97
CA VAL A 125 -6.30 6.37 -6.83
C VAL A 125 -6.63 6.93 -5.46
N PRO A 126 -5.64 7.08 -4.56
CA PRO A 126 -5.83 7.72 -3.27
C PRO A 126 -6.36 9.15 -3.44
N ASP A 127 -7.44 9.47 -2.74
CA ASP A 127 -8.02 10.80 -2.75
C ASP A 127 -8.85 11.01 -1.48
N ALA A 128 -8.35 11.84 -0.57
CA ALA A 128 -8.98 12.11 0.72
C ALA A 128 -10.34 12.81 0.59
N ARG A 129 -10.63 13.47 -0.54
CA ARG A 129 -11.88 14.18 -0.82
C ARG A 129 -12.92 13.30 -1.53
N SER A 130 -12.49 12.14 -2.03
CA SER A 130 -13.37 11.14 -2.64
C SER A 130 -14.06 10.25 -1.58
N GLY A 131 -14.91 9.35 -2.05
CA GLY A 131 -15.57 8.35 -1.21
C GLY A 131 -14.62 7.27 -0.68
N THR A 132 -15.22 6.19 -0.20
CA THR A 132 -14.48 5.02 0.28
C THR A 132 -14.58 3.85 -0.70
N VAL A 133 -13.51 3.08 -0.81
CA VAL A 133 -13.42 1.85 -1.59
C VAL A 133 -13.27 0.67 -0.61
N PRO A 134 -14.08 -0.39 -0.72
CA PRO A 134 -13.94 -1.57 0.13
C PRO A 134 -12.65 -2.33 -0.21
N VAL A 135 -11.97 -2.83 0.81
CA VAL A 135 -10.74 -3.62 0.70
C VAL A 135 -10.77 -4.82 1.63
N GLU A 136 -9.97 -5.83 1.31
CA GLU A 136 -9.59 -6.89 2.22
C GLU A 136 -8.11 -6.74 2.58
N VAL A 137 -7.76 -6.92 3.84
CA VAL A 137 -6.41 -6.71 4.35
C VAL A 137 -5.86 -8.02 4.88
N LEU A 138 -4.82 -8.52 4.22
CA LEU A 138 -4.01 -9.64 4.69
C LEU A 138 -2.98 -9.14 5.70
N THR A 139 -2.97 -9.72 6.89
CA THR A 139 -1.93 -9.51 7.90
C THR A 139 -1.08 -10.78 8.02
N SER A 140 0.21 -10.67 7.72
CA SER A 140 1.16 -11.79 7.75
C SER A 140 2.59 -11.33 7.95
N SER A 141 3.34 -12.05 8.80
CA SER A 141 4.79 -11.86 8.95
C SER A 141 5.58 -12.40 7.74
N GLU A 142 4.97 -13.23 6.88
CA GLU A 142 5.61 -13.80 5.68
C GLU A 142 5.63 -12.81 4.50
N LEU A 143 4.88 -11.69 4.59
CA LEU A 143 4.84 -10.66 3.56
C LEU A 143 6.21 -10.02 3.33
N CYS A 144 7.03 -9.90 4.38
CA CYS A 144 8.38 -9.32 4.30
C CYS A 144 9.27 -10.02 3.24
N ASN A 145 9.07 -11.33 3.02
CA ASN A 145 9.80 -12.13 2.04
C ASN A 145 9.16 -12.14 0.66
N SER A 146 7.90 -11.71 0.55
CA SER A 146 7.09 -11.84 -0.67
C SER A 146 7.00 -10.54 -1.47
N TRP A 147 7.30 -9.40 -0.85
CA TRP A 147 7.15 -8.07 -1.48
C TRP A 147 7.80 -7.95 -2.86
N ALA A 148 9.03 -8.44 -3.04
CA ALA A 148 9.71 -8.37 -4.33
C ALA A 148 9.01 -9.16 -5.44
N ALA A 149 8.32 -10.26 -5.09
CA ALA A 149 7.55 -11.05 -6.05
C ALA A 149 6.24 -10.36 -6.41
N ILE A 150 5.55 -9.79 -5.42
CA ILE A 150 4.29 -9.06 -5.63
C ILE A 150 4.55 -7.77 -6.43
N ASP A 151 5.59 -7.01 -6.08
CA ASP A 151 6.02 -5.81 -6.82
C ASP A 151 6.34 -6.14 -8.30
N ARG A 152 6.95 -7.30 -8.56
CA ARG A 152 7.24 -7.76 -9.93
C ARG A 152 5.97 -8.12 -10.69
N PHE A 153 4.99 -8.74 -10.04
CA PHE A 153 3.72 -9.12 -10.64
C PHE A 153 2.89 -7.89 -11.03
N GLU A 154 2.73 -6.96 -10.10
CA GLU A 154 2.01 -5.70 -10.32
C GLU A 154 2.72 -4.81 -11.35
N GLY A 155 4.04 -4.89 -11.36
CA GLY A 155 4.88 -4.32 -12.41
C GLY A 155 4.83 -2.80 -12.44
N ARG A 156 4.93 -2.22 -13.64
CA ARG A 156 5.09 -0.76 -13.82
C ARG A 156 3.81 0.05 -13.67
N TRP A 157 2.66 -0.61 -13.62
CA TRP A 157 1.36 0.05 -13.65
C TRP A 157 0.88 0.45 -12.27
N TYR A 158 1.42 -0.20 -11.23
CA TYR A 158 1.05 0.05 -9.85
C TYR A 158 2.27 0.34 -8.98
N ASP A 159 2.12 1.31 -8.08
CA ASP A 159 3.12 1.65 -7.07
C ASP A 159 2.62 1.28 -5.67
N ARG A 160 3.46 0.58 -4.92
CA ARG A 160 3.16 0.19 -3.54
C ARG A 160 3.25 1.39 -2.60
N SER A 161 2.12 1.76 -2.02
CA SER A 161 1.97 2.91 -1.13
C SER A 161 1.45 2.46 0.24
N LEU A 162 1.78 3.19 1.29
CA LEU A 162 1.11 3.09 2.60
C LEU A 162 -0.23 3.81 2.55
N ILE A 163 -1.24 3.23 3.20
CA ILE A 163 -2.57 3.84 3.32
C ILE A 163 -3.23 3.50 4.67
N PRO A 164 -4.01 4.41 5.28
CA PRO A 164 -4.91 4.08 6.37
C PRO A 164 -6.08 3.21 5.91
N ILE A 165 -6.37 2.17 6.69
CA ILE A 165 -7.54 1.32 6.55
C ILE A 165 -8.57 1.79 7.57
N LEU A 166 -9.79 2.05 7.10
CA LEU A 166 -10.90 2.54 7.89
C LEU A 166 -11.91 1.41 8.18
N ASP A 167 -12.56 1.48 9.33
CA ASP A 167 -13.74 0.68 9.63
C ASP A 167 -15.01 1.28 9.01
N SER A 168 -16.17 0.67 9.29
CA SER A 168 -17.47 1.18 8.82
C SER A 168 -17.88 2.53 9.43
N ASN A 169 -17.25 2.95 10.53
CA ASN A 169 -17.49 4.23 11.19
C ASN A 169 -16.53 5.32 10.70
N GLY A 170 -15.55 4.97 9.85
CA GLY A 170 -14.52 5.87 9.36
C GLY A 170 -13.30 5.99 10.28
N GLU A 171 -13.18 5.15 11.30
CA GLU A 171 -12.05 5.14 12.23
C GLU A 171 -10.90 4.28 11.69
N VAL A 172 -9.66 4.67 11.99
CA VAL A 172 -8.48 3.95 11.50
C VAL A 172 -8.31 2.61 12.22
N LEU A 173 -8.43 1.51 11.47
CA LEU A 173 -8.16 0.14 11.91
C LEU A 173 -6.66 -0.17 11.91
N ALA A 174 -5.98 0.18 10.83
CA ALA A 174 -4.59 -0.18 10.59
C ALA A 174 -3.95 0.70 9.52
N ILE A 175 -2.62 0.63 9.41
CA ILE A 175 -1.88 1.08 8.23
C ILE A 175 -1.42 -0.15 7.45
N ALA A 176 -1.65 -0.15 6.13
CA ALA A 176 -1.29 -1.25 5.25
C ALA A 176 -0.62 -0.75 3.97
N ASN A 177 0.11 -1.65 3.29
CA ASN A 177 0.53 -1.41 1.92
C ASN A 177 -0.63 -1.69 0.97
N ILE A 178 -0.75 -0.90 -0.09
CA ILE A 178 -1.72 -1.04 -1.18
C ILE A 178 -1.02 -0.73 -2.50
N TYR A 179 -1.43 -1.36 -3.59
CA TYR A 179 -0.97 -1.03 -4.93
C TYR A 179 -1.86 0.04 -5.53
N CYS A 180 -1.32 1.24 -5.76
CA CYS A 180 -2.06 2.37 -6.33
C CYS A 180 -1.66 2.55 -7.79
N LYS A 181 -2.47 3.25 -8.59
CA LYS A 181 -2.06 3.67 -9.94
C LYS A 181 -0.70 4.37 -9.90
N SER A 182 0.25 3.90 -10.69
CA SER A 182 1.58 4.51 -10.75
C SER A 182 1.49 5.95 -11.26
N ARG A 183 2.23 6.86 -10.60
CA ARG A 183 2.31 8.28 -11.00
C ARG A 183 3.09 8.49 -12.30
N SER A 184 3.96 7.54 -12.65
CA SER A 184 4.83 7.57 -13.85
C SER A 184 5.02 6.16 -14.39
N PRO A 185 4.15 5.66 -15.30
CA PRO A 185 4.33 4.34 -15.89
C PRO A 185 5.70 4.29 -16.60
N LYS A 186 6.55 3.32 -16.25
CA LYS A 186 7.85 3.15 -16.92
C LYS A 186 7.65 2.69 -18.37
N ILE A 187 7.53 3.64 -19.30
CA ILE A 187 7.48 3.36 -20.74
C ILE A 187 8.92 3.10 -21.20
N ARG A 188 9.34 1.83 -21.22
CA ARG A 188 10.29 1.41 -22.25
C ARG A 188 9.46 1.17 -23.50
N LEU A 189 9.68 1.97 -24.54
CA LEU A 189 9.24 1.68 -25.91
C LEU A 189 9.92 0.38 -26.36
N CYS A 190 9.31 -0.77 -26.08
CA CYS A 190 9.49 -1.99 -26.87
C CYS A 190 8.45 -3.06 -26.46
N GLU A 191 7.53 -3.26 -27.40
CA GLU A 191 6.91 -4.53 -27.81
C GLU A 191 5.92 -5.28 -26.89
N SER A 192 4.72 -5.44 -27.46
CA SER A 192 3.70 -6.47 -27.22
C SER A 192 2.80 -6.34 -25.98
N MET A 193 1.94 -5.32 -25.97
CA MET A 193 0.62 -5.40 -25.35
C MET A 193 -0.47 -5.88 -26.34
N ASP A 194 -0.16 -6.01 -27.62
CA ASP A 194 -1.08 -6.54 -28.64
C ASP A 194 -1.30 -8.07 -28.55
N LYS A 195 -0.48 -8.80 -27.78
CA LYS A 195 -0.53 -10.27 -27.71
C LYS A 195 -1.47 -10.85 -26.64
N LEU A 196 -2.08 -10.05 -25.77
CA LEU A 196 -3.05 -10.52 -24.77
C LEU A 196 -4.51 -10.18 -25.10
N ALA A 197 -4.75 -9.34 -26.11
CA ALA A 197 -6.10 -8.93 -26.54
C ALA A 197 -6.58 -9.62 -27.83
N SER A 198 -5.80 -10.56 -28.40
CA SER A 198 -6.14 -11.24 -29.65
C SER A 198 -5.98 -12.75 -29.55
N THR A 199 -6.95 -13.43 -28.96
CA THR A 199 -7.33 -14.78 -29.38
C THR A 199 -8.85 -14.92 -29.23
N PRO A 200 -9.62 -14.84 -30.32
CA PRO A 200 -10.92 -15.48 -30.35
C PRO A 200 -10.70 -16.97 -30.54
N ASP A 201 -11.20 -17.73 -29.58
CA ASP A 201 -11.53 -19.14 -29.72
C ASP A 201 -12.51 -19.29 -30.90
N GLN A 202 -12.09 -20.04 -31.92
CA GLN A 202 -12.92 -20.49 -33.02
C GLN A 202 -12.57 -21.96 -33.29
N ASP A 203 -12.82 -22.81 -32.30
CA ASP A 203 -13.07 -24.23 -32.56
C ASP A 203 -14.59 -24.47 -32.55
N THR A 204 -15.24 -24.14 -33.68
CA THR A 204 -16.55 -24.69 -34.02
C THR A 204 -16.62 -24.99 -35.50
N SER A 205 -16.37 -26.24 -35.89
CA SER A 205 -17.21 -26.96 -36.86
C SER A 205 -16.63 -28.35 -37.18
N GLY A 206 -17.16 -29.37 -36.53
CA GLY A 206 -17.48 -30.60 -37.26
C GLY A 206 -18.83 -30.40 -37.94
N PHE A 207 -18.99 -30.79 -39.21
CA PHE A 207 -20.17 -31.48 -39.76
C PHE A 207 -20.04 -31.64 -41.29
N ARG A 208 -20.11 -32.91 -41.71
CA ARG A 208 -20.23 -33.50 -43.05
C ARG A 208 -18.95 -33.74 -43.86
#